data_AF-A0A1M3PPE2-F1
#
_entry.id   AF-A0A1M3PPE2-F1
#
_cell.length_a   1.000
_cell.length_b   1.000
_cell.length_c   1.000
_cell.angle_alpha   90.00
_cell.angle_beta   90.00
_cell.angle_gamma   90.00
#
_symmetry.space_group_name_H-M   'P 1'
#
loop_
_entity.id
_entity.type
_entity.pdbx_description
1 polymer ?
#
loop_
_entity_poly.entity_id
_entity_poly.type
_entity_poly.pdbx_seq_one_letter_code
_entity_poly.pdbx_strand_id
1 'polypeptide(L)'
;MALLFAVRKIVESGVEGKHHIAKTYRDARSLIATIDLDHGSARPRIEACLKHFNVHKNVDDTAAAGWMIAAIQERVSERDLYGWRRLKEIVDTAVHELLLSEQAPLH
;
A
#
# COMPACT_ATOMS: atom_id res chain seq x y z
N MET A 1 -13.19 2.87 4.32
CA MET A 1 -12.33 3.18 5.49
C MET A 1 -10.85 2.79 5.30
N ALA A 2 -10.51 1.67 4.66
CA ALA A 2 -9.11 1.22 4.46
C ALA A 2 -8.21 2.18 3.64
N LEU A 3 -8.70 2.69 2.50
CA LEU A 3 -7.94 3.66 1.69
C LEU A 3 -7.70 4.97 2.44
N LEU A 4 -8.73 5.49 3.12
CA LEU A 4 -8.60 6.68 3.96
C LEU A 4 -7.56 6.47 5.06
N PHE A 5 -7.55 5.31 5.71
CA PHE A 5 -6.53 4.97 6.71
C PHE A 5 -5.12 5.02 6.11
N ALA A 6 -4.87 4.33 5.01
CA ALA A 6 -3.53 4.26 4.41
C ALA A 6 -3.04 5.63 3.92
N VAL A 7 -3.89 6.37 3.21
CA VAL A 7 -3.57 7.73 2.72
C VAL A 7 -3.33 8.68 3.88
N ARG A 8 -4.21 8.67 4.89
CA ARG A 8 -4.05 9.52 6.08
C ARG A 8 -2.73 9.23 6.80
N LYS A 9 -2.38 7.96 7.00
CA LYS A 9 -1.11 7.58 7.63
C LYS A 9 0.10 8.04 6.82
N ILE A 10 0.05 7.96 5.49
CA ILE A 10 1.11 8.50 4.62
C ILE A 10 1.23 10.02 4.83
N VAL A 11 0.12 10.76 4.79
CA VAL A 11 0.11 12.23 4.92
C VAL A 11 0.56 12.70 6.29
N GLU A 12 0.08 12.07 7.36
CA GLU A 12 0.37 12.44 8.76
C GLU A 12 1.76 12.02 9.23
N SER A 13 2.42 11.10 8.52
CA SER A 13 3.76 10.65 8.90
C SER A 13 4.83 11.70 8.59
N GLY A 14 5.77 11.88 9.52
CA GLY A 14 7.03 12.59 9.26
C GLY A 14 7.93 11.81 8.29
N VAL A 15 9.11 12.37 7.97
CA VAL A 15 10.04 11.79 6.98
C VAL A 15 10.41 10.33 7.32
N GLU A 16 10.76 10.06 8.57
CA GLU A 16 11.11 8.70 9.04
C GLU A 16 9.93 7.72 8.90
N GLY A 17 8.73 8.15 9.30
CA GLY A 17 7.52 7.34 9.17
C GLY A 17 7.20 7.03 7.70
N LYS A 18 7.31 8.03 6.81
CA LYS A 18 7.12 7.82 5.38
C LYS A 18 8.19 6.89 4.78
N HIS A 19 9.44 6.99 5.20
CA HIS A 19 10.49 6.06 4.81
C HIS A 19 10.16 4.61 5.23
N HIS A 20 9.66 4.42 6.44
CA HIS A 20 9.22 3.11 6.92
C HIS A 20 8.03 2.56 6.14
N ILE A 21 7.03 3.39 5.84
CA ILE A 21 5.88 3.04 4.98
C ILE A 21 6.37 2.65 3.58
N ALA A 22 7.31 3.40 3.00
CA ALA A 22 7.84 3.16 1.66
C ALA A 22 8.60 1.82 1.58
N LYS A 23 9.43 1.53 2.59
CA LYS A 23 10.12 0.25 2.72
C LYS A 23 9.13 -0.92 2.77
N THR A 24 8.14 -0.85 3.65
CA THR A 24 7.14 -1.93 3.78
C THR A 24 6.23 -2.07 2.56
N TYR A 25 5.93 -0.97 1.87
CA TYR A 25 5.27 -1.00 0.56
C TYR A 25 6.11 -1.77 -0.47
N ARG A 26 7.43 -1.55 -0.54
CA ARG A 26 8.31 -2.29 -1.46
C ARG A 26 8.45 -3.76 -1.09
N ASP A 27 8.53 -4.09 0.19
CA ASP A 27 8.51 -5.47 0.67
C ASP A 27 7.21 -6.16 0.21
N ALA A 28 6.07 -5.44 0.30
CA ALA A 28 4.79 -5.92 -0.20
C ALA A 28 4.77 -6.13 -1.71
N ARG A 29 5.27 -5.16 -2.49
CA ARG A 29 5.39 -5.27 -3.96
C ARG A 29 6.28 -6.45 -4.37
N SER A 30 7.36 -6.69 -3.63
CA SER A 30 8.28 -7.80 -3.88
C SER A 30 7.62 -9.14 -3.57
N LEU A 31 6.90 -9.25 -2.45
CA LEU A 31 6.16 -10.45 -2.10
C LEU A 31 5.08 -10.78 -3.14
N ILE A 32 4.21 -9.84 -3.48
CA ILE A 32 3.09 -10.13 -4.39
C ILE A 32 3.54 -10.41 -5.83
N ALA A 33 4.73 -9.95 -6.24
CA ALA A 33 5.33 -10.30 -7.52
C ALA A 33 5.67 -11.80 -7.62
N THR A 34 5.85 -12.48 -6.48
CA THR A 34 6.07 -13.94 -6.41
C THR A 34 4.79 -14.77 -6.38
N ILE A 35 3.63 -14.11 -6.30
CA ILE A 35 2.32 -14.76 -6.17
C ILE A 35 1.58 -14.61 -7.49
N ASP A 36 1.17 -15.73 -8.09
CA ASP A 36 0.38 -15.72 -9.32
C ASP A 36 -1.05 -15.22 -9.07
N LEU A 37 -1.68 -14.75 -10.15
CA LEU A 37 -3.11 -14.42 -10.14
C LEU A 37 -3.94 -15.71 -10.14
N ASP A 38 -5.02 -15.73 -9.38
CA ASP A 38 -5.96 -16.85 -9.35
C ASP A 38 -7.07 -16.61 -10.37
N HIS A 39 -7.01 -17.28 -11.51
CA HIS A 39 -7.93 -17.08 -12.64
C HIS A 39 -8.07 -15.60 -13.06
N GLY A 40 -6.97 -14.83 -12.96
CA GLY A 40 -6.94 -13.40 -13.26
C GLY A 40 -7.36 -12.49 -12.10
N SER A 41 -7.81 -13.04 -10.97
CA SER A 41 -8.05 -12.27 -9.75
C SER A 41 -6.75 -12.05 -8.97
N ALA A 42 -6.61 -10.83 -8.45
CA ALA A 42 -5.51 -10.46 -7.56
C ALA A 42 -5.74 -10.90 -6.11
N ARG A 43 -6.82 -11.64 -5.81
CA ARG A 43 -7.20 -12.06 -4.47
C ARG A 43 -6.07 -12.70 -3.66
N PRO A 44 -5.26 -13.66 -4.18
CA PRO A 44 -4.15 -14.23 -3.40
C PRO A 44 -3.13 -13.19 -2.96
N ARG A 45 -2.84 -12.20 -3.80
CA ARG A 45 -1.93 -11.08 -3.50
C ARG A 45 -2.50 -10.15 -2.44
N ILE A 46 -3.79 -9.82 -2.57
CA ILE A 46 -4.51 -9.00 -1.60
C ILE A 46 -4.51 -9.68 -0.23
N GLU A 47 -4.84 -10.98 -0.16
CA GLU A 47 -4.85 -11.75 1.08
C GLU A 47 -3.47 -11.83 1.73
N ALA A 48 -2.40 -12.00 0.94
CA ALA A 48 -1.03 -11.97 1.44
C ALA A 48 -0.70 -10.62 2.09
N CYS A 49 -1.02 -9.49 1.44
CA CYS A 49 -0.84 -8.17 2.03
C CYS A 49 -1.66 -7.97 3.30
N LEU A 50 -2.92 -8.43 3.32
CA LEU A 50 -3.79 -8.32 4.50
C LEU A 50 -3.32 -9.16 5.67
N LYS A 51 -2.67 -10.30 5.42
CA LYS A 51 -2.03 -11.11 6.46
C LYS A 51 -0.93 -10.33 7.17
N HIS A 52 -0.03 -9.71 6.41
CA HIS A 52 1.03 -8.87 6.98
C HIS A 52 0.49 -7.61 7.65
N PHE A 53 -0.50 -6.94 7.06
CA PHE A 53 -1.21 -5.83 7.71
C PHE A 53 -1.73 -6.24 9.09
N ASN A 54 -2.38 -7.39 9.21
CA ASN A 54 -2.94 -7.85 10.49
C ASN A 54 -1.90 -8.19 11.55
N VAL A 55 -0.67 -8.54 11.15
CA VAL A 55 0.46 -8.74 12.08
C VAL A 55 0.95 -7.39 12.62
N HIS A 56 0.99 -6.35 11.78
CA HIS A 56 1.58 -5.05 12.14
C HIS A 56 0.59 -4.04 12.73
N LYS A 57 -0.73 -4.17 12.48
CA LYS A 57 -1.76 -3.16 12.82
C LYS A 57 -1.87 -2.75 14.30
N ASN A 58 -1.26 -3.48 15.22
CA ASN A 58 -1.28 -3.20 16.67
C ASN A 58 0.09 -2.85 17.25
N VAL A 59 1.17 -3.00 16.48
CA VAL A 59 2.56 -2.87 16.95
C VAL A 59 3.28 -1.74 16.21
N ASP A 60 2.93 -1.50 14.96
CA ASP A 60 3.49 -0.44 14.13
C ASP A 60 2.48 0.00 13.06
N ASP A 61 1.84 1.14 13.32
CA ASP A 61 0.85 1.75 12.42
C ASP A 61 1.43 2.12 11.04
N THR A 62 2.75 2.36 10.96
CA THR A 62 3.41 2.78 9.72
C THR A 62 3.70 1.58 8.82
N ALA A 63 4.21 0.48 9.39
CA ALA A 63 4.41 -0.77 8.64
C ALA A 63 3.09 -1.28 8.06
N ALA A 64 2.02 -1.21 8.86
CA ALA A 64 0.68 -1.61 8.43
C ALA A 64 0.19 -0.81 7.21
N ALA A 65 0.49 0.49 7.14
CA ALA A 65 0.07 1.33 6.02
C ALA A 65 0.71 0.91 4.68
N GLY A 66 1.97 0.49 4.68
CA GLY A 66 2.67 0.02 3.46
C GLY A 66 2.05 -1.26 2.89
N TRP A 67 1.71 -2.22 3.75
CA TRP A 67 0.98 -3.43 3.36
C TRP A 67 -0.43 -3.12 2.86
N MET A 68 -1.13 -2.20 3.51
CA MET A 68 -2.50 -1.83 3.14
C MET A 68 -2.56 -1.11 1.79
N ILE A 69 -1.65 -0.17 1.51
CA ILE A 69 -1.67 0.56 0.23
C ILE A 69 -1.32 -0.36 -0.95
N ALA A 70 -0.44 -1.35 -0.75
CA ALA A 70 -0.18 -2.39 -1.75
C ALA A 70 -1.42 -3.26 -2.03
N ALA A 71 -2.14 -3.70 -0.99
CA ALA A 71 -3.38 -4.47 -1.14
C ALA A 71 -4.45 -3.69 -1.93
N ILE A 72 -4.59 -2.39 -1.64
CA ILE A 72 -5.54 -1.52 -2.34
C ILE A 72 -5.16 -1.35 -3.81
N GLN A 73 -3.87 -1.20 -4.11
CA GLN A 73 -3.39 -1.08 -5.50
C GLN A 73 -3.71 -2.33 -6.32
N GLU A 74 -3.55 -3.54 -5.76
CA GLU A 74 -3.96 -4.79 -6.42
C GLU A 74 -5.47 -4.84 -6.63
N ARG A 75 -6.28 -4.51 -5.60
CA ARG A 75 -7.75 -4.49 -5.70
C ARG A 75 -8.24 -3.53 -6.79
N VAL A 76 -7.74 -2.30 -6.81
CA VAL A 76 -8.14 -1.30 -7.81
C VAL A 76 -7.69 -1.71 -9.22
N SER A 77 -6.59 -2.47 -9.33
CA SER A 77 -6.08 -2.97 -10.62
C SER A 77 -6.92 -4.09 -11.23
N GLU A 78 -7.87 -4.68 -10.49
CA GLU A 78 -8.87 -5.60 -11.06
C GLU A 78 -9.95 -4.87 -11.91
N ARG A 79 -10.07 -3.54 -11.79
CA ARG A 79 -10.90 -2.67 -12.65
C ARG A 79 -12.40 -3.01 -12.70
N ASP A 80 -12.88 -3.75 -11.72
CA ASP A 80 -14.26 -4.20 -11.56
C ASP A 80 -15.03 -3.38 -10.50
N LEU A 81 -14.35 -2.46 -9.81
CA LEU A 81 -14.97 -1.53 -8.85
C LEU A 81 -15.66 -0.36 -9.56
N TYR A 82 -16.82 0.05 -9.05
CA TYR A 82 -17.43 1.31 -9.46
C TYR A 82 -16.49 2.48 -9.18
N GLY A 83 -16.21 3.30 -10.19
CA GLY A 83 -15.27 4.42 -10.06
C GLY A 83 -13.79 4.03 -9.96
N TRP A 84 -13.41 2.80 -10.34
CA TRP A 84 -12.03 2.30 -10.23
C TRP A 84 -10.96 3.24 -10.83
N ARG A 85 -11.26 3.99 -11.90
CA ARG A 85 -10.31 4.94 -12.51
C ARG A 85 -9.90 6.04 -11.54
N ARG A 86 -10.88 6.67 -10.89
CA ARG A 86 -10.62 7.72 -9.90
C ARG A 86 -9.94 7.17 -8.66
N LEU A 87 -10.31 5.95 -8.24
CA LEU A 87 -9.61 5.26 -7.15
C LEU A 87 -8.15 4.98 -7.51
N LYS A 88 -7.89 4.59 -8.76
CA LYS A 88 -6.54 4.34 -9.26
C LYS A 88 -5.69 5.59 -9.22
N GLU A 89 -6.22 6.72 -9.69
CA GLU A 89 -5.54 8.02 -9.63
C GLU A 89 -5.15 8.37 -8.18
N ILE A 90 -6.09 8.27 -7.23
CA ILE A 90 -5.83 8.58 -5.82
C ILE A 90 -4.73 7.68 -5.24
N VAL A 91 -4.80 6.37 -5.51
CA VAL A 91 -3.82 5.39 -5.02
C VAL A 91 -2.45 5.63 -5.65
N ASP A 92 -2.39 5.84 -6.96
CA ASP A 92 -1.14 6.07 -7.68
C ASP A 92 -0.48 7.39 -7.22
N THR A 93 -1.26 8.45 -6.96
CA THR A 93 -0.74 9.70 -6.36
C THR A 93 -0.19 9.48 -4.96
N ALA A 94 -0.92 8.76 -4.09
CA ALA A 94 -0.45 8.48 -2.73
C ALA A 94 0.85 7.65 -2.72
N VAL A 95 0.95 6.65 -3.60
CA VAL A 95 2.18 5.86 -3.79
C VAL A 95 3.31 6.73 -4.34
N HIS A 96 3.03 7.61 -5.30
CA HIS A 96 4.03 8.51 -5.85
C HIS A 96 4.61 9.45 -4.78
N GLU A 97 3.77 10.12 -3.99
CA GLU A 97 4.21 10.98 -2.89
C GLU A 97 5.03 10.19 -1.85
N LEU A 98 4.58 8.99 -1.50
CA LEU A 98 5.28 8.10 -0.59
C LEU A 98 6.71 7.81 -1.09
N LEU A 99 6.85 7.43 -2.37
CA LEU A 99 8.15 7.08 -2.96
C LEU A 99 9.06 8.31 -3.17
N LEU A 100 8.49 9.50 -3.39
CA LEU A 100 9.25 10.75 -3.44
C LEU A 100 9.81 11.14 -2.06
N SER A 101 9.02 10.96 -1.01
CA SER A 101 9.43 11.33 0.35
C SER A 101 10.62 10.53 0.88
N GLU A 102 10.89 9.36 0.31
CA GLU A 102 12.06 8.54 0.59
C GLU A 102 13.34 9.05 -0.07
N GLN A 103 13.22 9.82 -1.16
CA GLN A 103 14.37 10.36 -1.91
C GLN A 103 14.84 11.71 -1.33
N ALA A 104 14.09 12.28 -0.39
CA ALA A 104 14.48 13.51 0.29
C ALA A 104 15.60 13.19 1.31
N PRO A 105 16.74 13.90 1.27
CA PRO A 105 17.82 13.66 2.22
C PRO A 105 17.36 13.89 3.66
N LEU A 106 17.69 12.95 4.55
CA LEU A 106 17.59 13.14 5.99
C LEU A 106 18.61 14.21 6.38
N HIS A 107 18.14 15.44 6.61
CA HIS A 107 18.95 16.55 7.12
C HIS A 107 18.96 16.57 8.65
#